data_AF-A0A7J8DAC0-F1
#
_entry.id   AF-A0A7J8DAC0-F1
#
_cell.length_a   1.000
_cell.length_b   1.000
_cell.length_c   1.000
_cell.angle_alpha   90.00
_cell.angle_beta   90.00
_cell.angle_gamma   90.00
#
_symmetry.space_group_name_H-M   'P 1'
#
loop_
_entity.id
_entity.type
_entity.pdbx_description
1 polymer ?
#
loop_
_entity_poly.entity_id
_entity_poly.type
_entity_poly.pdbx_seq_one_letter_code
_entity_poly.pdbx_strand_id
1 'polypeptide(L)'
;MDFSKPLTLGQLHGLSRRLKLLQQMKSKFGDQNKEKASQIQAAETAFKRNLSLLKDIEAAEKSLQTCIHPLPPPEVVSLETLYWASVEDYLPKWEQFLLGRAPHPIAVETQNEAENTIGNKAQ
;
A
#
# COMPACT_ATOMS: atom_id res chain seq x y z
N MET A 1 42.66 -33.86 -63.77
CA MET A 1 41.66 -34.47 -62.89
C MET A 1 40.31 -33.97 -63.37
N ASP A 2 39.65 -34.77 -64.22
CA ASP A 2 38.37 -34.39 -64.82
C ASP A 2 37.25 -34.49 -63.80
N PHE A 3 36.79 -33.34 -63.32
CA PHE A 3 35.52 -33.22 -62.61
C PHE A 3 34.38 -33.08 -63.62
N SER A 4 34.16 -34.11 -64.45
CA SER A 4 33.02 -34.12 -65.37
C SER A 4 32.39 -35.51 -65.42
N LYS A 5 31.91 -35.97 -64.26
CA LYS A 5 30.88 -37.02 -64.21
C LYS A 5 29.55 -36.32 -63.91
N PRO A 6 28.52 -36.49 -64.76
CA PRO A 6 27.22 -35.87 -64.52
C PRO A 6 26.61 -36.41 -63.23
N LEU A 7 25.99 -35.52 -62.45
CA LEU A 7 25.28 -35.92 -61.24
C LEU A 7 24.19 -36.93 -61.60
N THR A 8 24.14 -38.02 -60.85
CA THR A 8 23.09 -39.03 -60.98
C THR A 8 21.76 -38.51 -60.41
N LEU A 9 20.64 -39.04 -60.90
CA LEU A 9 19.29 -38.68 -60.44
C LEU A 9 19.13 -38.77 -58.92
N GLY A 10 19.74 -39.79 -58.29
CA GLY A 10 19.72 -39.98 -56.83
C GLY A 10 20.46 -38.88 -56.07
N GLN A 11 21.57 -38.35 -56.62
CA GLN A 11 22.30 -37.23 -56.02
C GLN A 11 21.49 -35.93 -56.11
N LEU A 12 20.84 -35.66 -57.25
CA LEU A 12 19.97 -34.50 -57.41
C LEU A 12 18.76 -34.54 -56.46
N HIS A 13 18.15 -35.72 -56.31
CA HIS A 13 17.05 -35.91 -55.35
C HIS A 13 17.49 -35.66 -53.90
N GLY A 14 18.68 -36.14 -53.51
CA GLY A 14 19.26 -35.90 -52.19
C GLY A 14 19.55 -34.41 -51.92
N LEU A 15 20.08 -33.70 -52.92
CA LEU A 15 20.31 -32.25 -52.83
C LEU A 15 19.00 -31.45 -52.74
N SER A 16 18.00 -31.81 -53.54
CA SER A 16 16.66 -31.18 -53.50
C SER A 16 16.00 -31.32 -52.13
N ARG A 17 16.05 -32.53 -51.53
CA ARG A 17 15.52 -32.76 -50.18
C ARG A 17 16.23 -31.93 -49.11
N ARG A 18 17.56 -31.82 -49.18
CA ARG A 18 18.36 -31.00 -48.25
C ARG A 18 18.04 -29.50 -48.40
N LEU A 19 17.93 -29.01 -49.63
CA LEU A 19 17.56 -27.61 -49.90
C LEU A 19 16.19 -27.27 -49.29
N LYS A 20 15.19 -28.14 -49.51
CA LYS A 20 13.84 -27.96 -48.95
C LYS A 20 13.85 -27.92 -47.41
N LEU A 21 14.61 -28.82 -46.78
CA LEU A 21 14.75 -28.84 -45.31
C LEU A 21 15.41 -27.55 -44.79
N LEU A 22 16.50 -27.10 -45.42
CA LEU A 22 17.18 -25.87 -45.03
C LEU A 22 16.28 -24.64 -45.14
N GLN A 23 15.45 -24.56 -46.20
CA GLN A 23 14.47 -23.49 -46.35
C GLN A 23 13.38 -23.54 -45.27
N GLN A 24 12.92 -24.73 -44.88
CA GLN A 24 11.98 -24.91 -43.78
C GLN A 24 12.59 -24.52 -42.43
N MET A 25 13.86 -24.87 -42.17
CA MET A 25 14.54 -24.46 -40.94
C MET A 25 14.74 -22.95 -40.89
N LYS A 26 15.11 -22.32 -42.01
CA LYS A 26 15.28 -20.86 -42.10
C LYS A 26 13.98 -20.10 -41.85
N SER A 27 12.86 -20.56 -42.42
CA SER A 27 11.55 -19.94 -42.20
C SER A 27 11.11 -20.07 -40.74
N LYS A 28 11.13 -21.29 -40.19
CA LYS A 28 10.78 -21.53 -38.77
C LYS A 28 11.61 -20.69 -37.81
N PHE A 29 12.92 -20.56 -38.05
CA PHE A 29 13.79 -19.71 -37.22
C PHE A 29 13.40 -18.24 -37.31
N GLY A 30 13.10 -17.74 -38.52
CA GLY A 30 12.62 -16.38 -38.72
C GLY A 30 11.31 -16.09 -37.98
N ASP A 31 10.36 -17.02 -38.03
CA ASP A 31 9.06 -16.88 -37.36
C ASP A 31 9.21 -16.87 -35.84
N GLN A 32 9.98 -17.82 -35.28
CA GLN A 32 10.29 -17.84 -33.85
C GLN A 32 10.99 -16.57 -33.37
N ASN A 33 11.88 -16.01 -34.19
CA ASN A 33 12.59 -14.79 -33.82
C ASN A 33 11.65 -13.57 -33.79
N LYS A 34 10.72 -13.47 -34.73
CA LYS A 34 9.68 -12.43 -34.73
C LYS A 34 8.76 -12.57 -33.52
N GLU A 35 8.32 -13.78 -33.22
CA GLU A 35 7.47 -14.06 -32.06
C GLU A 35 8.17 -13.67 -30.75
N LYS A 36 9.43 -14.08 -30.57
CA LYS A 36 10.24 -13.70 -29.41
C LYS A 36 10.40 -12.18 -29.29
N ALA A 37 10.65 -11.48 -30.40
CA ALA A 37 10.74 -10.02 -30.40
C ALA A 37 9.42 -9.37 -29.94
N SER A 38 8.28 -9.84 -30.44
CA SER A 38 6.96 -9.38 -30.00
C SER A 38 6.69 -9.67 -28.53
N GLN A 39 7.07 -10.85 -28.04
CA GLN A 39 6.93 -11.21 -26.61
C GLN A 39 7.79 -10.31 -25.72
N ILE A 40 9.05 -10.04 -26.10
CA ILE A 40 9.94 -9.14 -25.36
C ILE A 40 9.34 -7.74 -25.30
N GLN A 41 8.88 -7.21 -26.44
CA GLN A 41 8.26 -5.89 -26.49
C GLN A 41 6.99 -5.80 -25.61
N ALA A 42 6.16 -6.84 -25.62
CA ALA A 42 4.97 -6.91 -24.77
C ALA A 42 5.37 -6.96 -23.28
N ALA A 43 6.39 -7.74 -22.92
CA ALA A 43 6.90 -7.83 -21.56
C ALA A 43 7.49 -6.50 -21.08
N GLU A 44 8.26 -5.80 -21.90
CA GLU A 44 8.80 -4.48 -21.58
C GLU A 44 7.70 -3.43 -21.38
N THR A 45 6.67 -3.46 -22.22
CA THR A 45 5.53 -2.56 -22.11
C THR A 45 4.73 -2.84 -20.84
N ALA A 46 4.46 -4.12 -20.55
CA ALA A 46 3.81 -4.53 -19.31
C ALA A 46 4.64 -4.14 -18.09
N PHE A 47 5.96 -4.30 -18.13
CA PHE A 47 6.87 -3.91 -17.06
C PHE A 47 6.80 -2.40 -16.79
N LYS A 48 6.86 -1.55 -17.83
CA LYS A 48 6.75 -0.10 -17.69
C LYS A 48 5.40 0.31 -17.07
N ARG A 49 4.31 -0.31 -17.53
CA ARG A 49 2.97 -0.07 -16.98
C ARG A 49 2.90 -0.48 -15.50
N ASN A 50 3.38 -1.68 -15.17
CA ASN A 50 3.35 -2.20 -13.81
C ASN A 50 4.20 -1.34 -12.86
N LEU A 51 5.34 -0.84 -13.33
CA LEU A 51 6.18 0.08 -12.56
C LEU A 51 5.46 1.40 -12.27
N SER A 52 4.72 1.97 -13.23
CA SER A 52 3.91 3.17 -13.00
C SER A 52 2.81 2.90 -11.98
N LEU A 53 2.06 1.81 -12.16
CA LEU A 53 0.97 1.43 -11.24
C LEU A 53 1.48 1.21 -9.81
N LEU A 54 2.66 0.61 -9.65
CA LEU A 54 3.25 0.41 -8.33
C LEU A 54 3.54 1.74 -7.64
N LYS A 55 4.07 2.74 -8.36
CA LYS A 55 4.30 4.08 -7.83
C LYS A 55 3.01 4.78 -7.44
N ASP A 56 1.97 4.64 -8.26
CA ASP A 56 0.66 5.23 -7.99
C ASP A 56 0.02 4.60 -6.73
N ILE A 57 0.17 3.28 -6.56
CA ILE A 57 -0.28 2.56 -5.35
C ILE A 57 0.49 3.03 -4.11
N GLU A 58 1.82 3.15 -4.19
CA GLU A 58 2.63 3.64 -3.07
C GLU A 58 2.25 5.08 -2.68
N ALA A 59 1.97 5.94 -3.66
CA ALA A 59 1.50 7.30 -3.41
C ALA A 59 0.11 7.31 -2.74
N ALA A 60 -0.82 6.46 -3.21
CA ALA A 60 -2.14 6.31 -2.62
C ALA A 60 -2.06 5.77 -1.18
N GLU A 61 -1.17 4.81 -0.92
CA GLU A 61 -0.94 4.26 0.42
C GLU A 61 -0.45 5.36 1.39
N LYS A 62 0.56 6.15 1.00
CA LYS A 62 1.06 7.26 1.83
C LYS A 62 -0.03 8.28 2.11
N SER A 63 -0.85 8.61 1.11
CA SER A 63 -2.00 9.50 1.29
C SER A 63 -3.03 8.93 2.27
N LEU A 64 -3.35 7.63 2.17
CA LEU A 64 -4.26 6.97 3.10
C LEU A 64 -3.70 6.92 4.51
N GLN A 65 -2.41 6.62 4.70
CA GLN A 65 -1.78 6.63 6.03
C GLN A 65 -1.93 8.00 6.71
N THR A 66 -1.74 9.10 5.97
CA THR A 66 -1.98 10.45 6.52
C THR A 66 -3.44 10.72 6.89
N CYS A 67 -4.39 10.04 6.25
CA CYS A 67 -5.82 10.19 6.50
C CYS A 67 -6.34 9.28 7.62
N ILE A 68 -5.79 8.06 7.76
CA ILE A 68 -6.21 7.06 8.75
C ILE A 68 -5.63 7.36 10.14
N HIS A 69 -4.46 7.99 10.21
CA HIS A 69 -3.87 8.48 11.46
C HIS A 69 -3.76 10.01 11.48
N PRO A 70 -4.87 10.77 11.44
CA PRO A 70 -4.79 12.18 11.73
C PRO A 70 -4.32 12.30 13.17
N LEU A 71 -3.17 12.96 13.38
CA LEU A 71 -2.75 13.34 14.72
C LEU A 71 -3.86 14.25 15.27
N PRO A 72 -4.48 13.91 16.42
CA PRO A 72 -5.47 14.79 17.02
C PRO A 72 -4.87 16.17 17.26
N PRO A 73 -5.69 17.25 17.23
CA PRO A 73 -5.23 18.59 17.54
C PRO A 73 -4.48 18.60 18.90
N PRO A 74 -3.43 19.41 19.05
CA PRO A 74 -2.63 19.44 20.27
C PRO A 74 -3.45 19.78 21.52
N GLU A 75 -4.54 20.53 21.36
CA GLU A 75 -5.51 20.80 22.42
C GLU A 75 -6.19 19.52 22.92
N VAL A 76 -6.57 18.62 22.01
CA VAL A 76 -7.22 17.33 22.34
C VAL A 76 -6.24 16.41 23.06
N VAL A 77 -4.99 16.34 22.59
CA VAL A 77 -3.92 15.56 23.26
C VAL A 77 -3.64 16.10 24.67
N SER A 78 -3.61 17.43 24.81
CA SER A 78 -3.41 18.08 26.10
C SER A 78 -4.56 17.77 27.06
N LEU A 79 -5.82 17.83 26.59
CA LEU A 79 -6.99 17.47 27.36
C LEU A 79 -7.00 16.00 27.76
N GLU A 80 -6.65 15.08 26.86
CA GLU A 80 -6.54 13.65 27.17
C GLU A 80 -5.49 13.40 28.26
N THR A 81 -4.34 14.05 28.16
CA THR A 81 -3.27 13.96 29.16
C THR A 81 -3.76 14.46 30.53
N LEU A 82 -4.41 15.62 30.57
CA LEU A 82 -4.97 16.17 31.80
C LEU A 82 -6.10 15.31 32.37
N TYR A 83 -6.94 14.73 31.51
CA TYR A 83 -8.00 13.81 31.92
C TYR A 83 -7.43 12.57 32.59
N TRP A 84 -6.45 11.90 31.97
CA TRP A 84 -5.83 10.71 32.57
C TRP A 84 -5.10 11.02 33.87
N ALA A 85 -4.40 12.17 33.96
CA ALA A 85 -3.80 12.62 35.22
C ALA A 85 -4.85 12.84 36.30
N SER A 86 -5.98 13.46 35.95
CA SER A 86 -7.10 13.64 36.88
C SER A 86 -7.69 12.29 37.31
N VAL A 87 -7.88 11.35 36.39
CA VAL A 87 -8.35 9.99 36.73
C VAL A 87 -7.41 9.34 37.75
N GLU A 88 -6.09 9.43 37.54
CA GLU A 88 -5.09 8.93 38.49
C GLU A 88 -5.18 9.57 39.88
N ASP A 89 -5.41 10.88 39.94
CA ASP A 89 -5.60 11.60 41.20
C ASP A 89 -6.89 11.18 41.95
N TYR A 90 -7.95 10.82 41.20
CA TYR A 90 -9.22 10.40 41.78
C TYR A 90 -9.30 8.90 42.08
N LEU A 91 -8.48 8.06 41.44
CA LEU A 91 -8.46 6.61 41.63
C LEU A 91 -8.40 6.19 43.11
N PRO A 92 -7.52 6.76 43.97
CA PRO A 92 -7.47 6.42 45.39
C PRO A 92 -8.78 6.72 46.14
N LYS A 93 -9.49 7.80 45.76
CA LYS A 93 -10.78 8.18 46.38
C LYS A 93 -11.86 7.17 46.04
N TRP A 94 -11.89 6.73 44.78
CA TRP A 94 -12.78 5.66 44.32
C TRP A 94 -12.45 4.32 44.98
N GLU A 95 -11.16 3.98 45.14
CA GLU A 95 -10.74 2.75 45.81
C GLU A 95 -11.26 2.69 47.26
N GLN A 96 -11.09 3.75 48.04
CA GLN A 96 -11.59 3.80 49.43
C GLN A 96 -13.11 3.62 49.51
N PHE A 97 -13.85 4.20 48.56
CA PHE A 97 -15.29 4.04 48.49
C PHE A 97 -15.70 2.62 48.11
N LEU A 98 -15.10 2.04 47.07
CA LEU A 98 -15.41 0.68 46.61
C LEU A 98 -15.10 -0.37 47.69
N LEU A 99 -14.13 -0.08 48.56
CA LEU A 99 -13.81 -0.91 49.74
C LEU A 99 -14.74 -0.69 50.94
N GLY A 100 -15.76 0.18 50.83
CA GLY A 100 -16.68 0.53 51.91
C GLY A 100 -16.05 1.34 53.04
N ARG A 101 -14.85 1.88 52.83
CA ARG A 101 -14.08 2.66 53.82
C ARG A 101 -14.36 4.15 53.73
N ALA A 102 -14.95 4.61 52.63
CA ALA A 102 -15.35 6.00 52.42
C ALA A 102 -16.80 6.07 51.90
N PRO A 103 -17.50 7.19 52.13
CA PRO A 103 -18.79 7.47 51.49
C PRO A 103 -18.66 7.68 49.98
N HIS A 104 -19.80 7.67 49.28
CA HIS A 104 -19.85 7.79 47.82
C HIS A 104 -19.17 9.07 47.33
N PRO A 105 -18.16 8.97 46.45
CA PRO A 105 -17.62 10.10 45.73
C PRO A 105 -18.56 10.39 44.56
N ILE A 106 -19.69 11.05 44.78
CA ILE A 106 -20.54 11.54 43.67
C ILE A 106 -20.84 13.01 43.84
N ALA A 107 -20.75 13.69 42.70
CA ALA A 107 -21.22 15.02 42.38
C ALA A 107 -20.63 16.10 43.28
N VAL A 108 -19.51 16.67 42.83
CA VAL A 108 -19.41 18.13 42.86
C VAL A 108 -20.62 18.62 42.08
N GLU A 109 -21.75 18.80 42.79
CA GLU A 109 -22.63 19.91 42.49
C GLU A 109 -21.69 21.08 42.23
N THR A 110 -21.74 21.64 41.04
CA THR A 110 -21.26 22.99 40.81
C THR A 110 -22.07 23.91 41.73
N GLN A 111 -21.76 23.91 43.03
CA GLN A 111 -21.90 25.06 43.87
C GLN A 111 -20.85 26.03 43.34
N ASN A 112 -21.26 26.70 42.27
CA ASN A 112 -20.80 28.04 42.00
C ASN A 112 -21.08 28.83 43.28
N GLU A 113 -20.12 28.88 44.21
CA GLU A 113 -19.94 29.98 45.14
C GLU A 113 -19.61 31.23 44.29
N ALA A 114 -20.58 31.68 43.51
CA ALA A 114 -20.53 32.86 42.68
C ALA A 114 -21.95 33.27 42.28
N GLU A 115 -22.91 33.27 43.21
CA GLU A 115 -24.16 33.99 42.99
C GLU A 115 -24.73 34.53 44.32
N ASN A 116 -24.96 35.86 44.30
CA ASN A 116 -25.66 36.70 45.27
C ASN A 116 -24.91 37.24 46.49
N THR A 117 -24.07 38.26 46.23
CA THR A 117 -23.96 39.42 47.14
C THR A 117 -23.78 40.74 46.38
N ILE A 118 -24.59 41.02 45.36
CA ILE A 118 -24.76 42.40 44.88
C ILE A 118 -26.24 42.63 44.56
N GLY A 119 -26.95 43.14 45.56
CA GLY A 119 -28.33 43.57 45.44
C GLY A 119 -28.77 44.32 46.69
N ASN A 120 -28.92 45.64 46.54
CA ASN A 120 -29.68 46.55 47.40
C ASN A 120 -28.94 47.24 48.56
N LYS A 121 -28.31 48.38 48.24
CA LYS A 121 -28.36 49.54 49.13
C LYS A 121 -28.73 50.79 48.32
N ALA A 122 -30.04 51.02 48.23
CA ALA A 122 -30.60 52.34 47.98
C ALA A 122 -31.08 52.84 49.36
N GLN A 123 -30.39 53.84 49.91
CA GLN A 123 -30.97 54.99 50.60
C GLN A 123 -29.90 56.07 50.78
#